data_AF-A0A924A8T5-F1
#
_entry.id   AF-A0A924A8T5-F1
#
_cell.length_a   1.000
_cell.length_b   1.000
_cell.length_c   1.000
_cell.angle_alpha   90.00
_cell.angle_beta   90.00
_cell.angle_gamma   90.00
#
_symmetry.space_group_name_H-M   'P 1'
#
loop_
_entity.id
_entity.type
_entity.pdbx_description
1 polymer ?
#
loop_
_entity_poly.entity_id
_entity_poly.type
_entity_poly.pdbx_seq_one_letter_code
_entity_poly.pdbx_strand_id
1 'polypeptide(L)' 'TWFPLVDRNPQKFINIYTASDSDFQKANIKIYHDAVNQTKFILPILTK' A
#
# COMPACT_ATOMS: atom_id res chain seq x y z
N THR A 1 2.53 -4.05 4.49
CA THR A 1 1.62 -3.48 5.51
C THR A 1 2.47 -2.88 6.61
N TRP A 2 1.90 -2.10 7.53
CA TRP A 2 2.62 -1.52 8.68
C TRP A 2 1.96 -1.88 10.02
N PHE A 3 1.76 -3.18 10.23
CA PHE A 3 1.22 -3.72 11.49
C PHE A 3 2.32 -3.77 12.56
N PRO A 4 2.05 -3.43 13.84
CA PRO A 4 0.75 -3.14 14.43
C PRO A 4 0.35 -1.66 14.47
N LEU A 5 1.15 -0.75 13.88
CA LEU A 5 0.85 0.70 13.89
C LEU A 5 -0.45 1.02 13.12
N VAL A 6 -0.66 0.35 11.99
CA VAL A 6 -1.87 0.45 11.16
C VAL A 6 -2.47 -0.94 10.97
N ASP A 7 -3.80 -1.01 11.00
CA ASP A 7 -4.55 -2.25 10.76
C ASP A 7 -4.19 -2.91 9.42
N ARG A 8 -4.26 -4.23 9.39
CA ARG A 8 -4.04 -4.99 8.15
C ARG A 8 -5.18 -4.69 7.18
N ASN A 9 -4.85 -4.34 5.94
CA ASN A 9 -5.83 -4.24 4.86
C ASN A 9 -6.22 -5.66 4.37
N PRO A 10 -7.50 -6.05 4.38
CA PRO A 10 -7.99 -7.33 3.86
C PRO A 10 -7.75 -7.57 2.36
N GLN A 11 -7.38 -6.53 1.63
CA GLN A 11 -7.26 -6.53 0.16
C GLN A 11 -8.59 -6.82 -0.53
N LYS A 12 -9.69 -6.40 0.10
CA LYS A 12 -11.07 -6.52 -0.36
C LYS A 12 -11.78 -5.21 -0.05
N PHE A 13 -12.68 -4.77 -0.94
CA PHE A 13 -13.40 -3.51 -0.76
C PHE A 13 -14.54 -3.68 0.25
N ILE A 14 -14.23 -3.46 1.53
CA ILE A 14 -15.15 -3.60 2.69
C ILE A 14 -14.81 -2.57 3.77
N ASN A 15 -15.67 -2.46 4.79
CA ASN A 15 -15.32 -1.78 6.02
C ASN A 15 -14.28 -2.60 6.81
N ILE A 16 -13.07 -2.05 6.97
CA ILE A 16 -11.93 -2.76 7.60
C ILE A 16 -12.20 -3.04 9.09
N TYR A 17 -12.91 -2.15 9.79
CA TYR A 17 -13.20 -2.31 11.22
C TYR A 17 -14.15 -3.47 11.56
N THR A 18 -14.84 -4.01 10.54
CA THR A 18 -15.74 -5.16 10.69
C THR A 18 -15.21 -6.39 9.96
N ALA A 19 -13.96 -6.39 9.51
CA ALA A 19 -13.38 -7.49 8.75
C ALA A 19 -13.22 -8.72 9.64
N SER A 20 -13.65 -9.88 9.14
CA SER A 20 -13.39 -11.17 9.75
C SER A 20 -12.08 -11.77 9.24
N ASP A 21 -11.56 -12.80 9.92
CA ASP A 21 -10.36 -13.50 9.46
C ASP A 21 -10.51 -14.08 8.04
N SER A 22 -11.73 -14.43 7.64
CA SER A 22 -12.04 -14.99 6.32
C SER A 22 -12.02 -13.95 5.18
N ASP A 23 -12.10 -12.65 5.50
CA ASP A 23 -12.08 -11.59 4.51
C ASP A 23 -10.67 -11.27 4.00
N PHE A 24 -9.64 -11.69 4.73
CA PHE A 24 -8.25 -11.44 4.36
C PHE A 24 -7.81 -12.37 3.24
N GLN A 25 -7.53 -11.80 2.08
CA GLN A 25 -6.99 -12.54 0.93
C GLN A 25 -5.58 -12.08 0.57
N LYS A 26 -4.80 -12.98 -0.01
CA LYS A 26 -3.49 -12.63 -0.57
C LYS A 26 -3.69 -11.77 -1.82
N ALA A 27 -2.92 -10.69 -1.93
CA ALA A 27 -2.87 -9.86 -3.12
C ALA A 27 -1.46 -9.86 -3.70
N ASN A 28 -1.38 -9.99 -5.03
CA ASN A 28 -0.14 -9.80 -5.76
C ASN A 28 -0.01 -8.33 -6.12
N ILE A 29 0.86 -7.61 -5.40
CA ILE A 29 1.07 -6.18 -5.61
C ILE A 29 2.27 -5.99 -6.54
N LYS A 30 2.10 -5.22 -7.61
CA LYS A 30 3.17 -4.85 -8.54
C LYS A 30 3.28 -3.33 -8.62
N ILE A 31 4.49 -2.83 -8.43
CA ILE A 31 4.79 -1.40 -8.56
C ILE A 31 5.41 -1.19 -9.94
N TYR A 32 4.77 -0.35 -10.74
CA TYR A 32 5.30 0.07 -12.04
C TYR A 32 6.22 1.28 -11.86
N HIS A 33 7.40 1.22 -12.46
CA HIS A 33 8.42 2.27 -12.37
C HIS A 33 9.18 2.44 -13.70
N ASP A 34 8.51 2.17 -14.81
CA ASP A 34 9.06 2.26 -16.17
C ASP A 34 8.97 3.70 -16.73
N ALA A 35 9.46 3.90 -17.95
CA ALA A 35 9.49 5.21 -18.60
C ALA A 35 8.10 5.84 -18.79
N VAL A 36 7.05 5.01 -18.95
CA VAL A 36 5.65 5.44 -19.10
C VAL A 36 4.99 5.61 -17.73
N ASN A 37 5.36 4.81 -16.73
CA ASN A 37 4.77 4.75 -15.39
C ASN A 37 5.79 5.12 -14.30
N GLN A 38 6.16 6.41 -14.21
CA GLN A 38 7.25 6.88 -13.35
C GLN A 38 6.86 7.02 -11.87
N THR A 39 6.80 5.91 -11.13
CA THR A 39 6.84 5.97 -9.66
C THR A 39 8.16 6.59 -9.21
N LYS A 40 8.11 7.65 -8.40
CA LYS A 40 9.30 8.38 -7.95
C LYS A 40 9.12 8.95 -6.55
N PHE A 41 10.24 9.15 -5.88
CA PHE A 41 10.32 9.94 -4.66
C PHE A 41 10.67 11.38 -5.01
N ILE A 42 9.95 12.33 -4.44
CA ILE A 42 10.25 13.76 -4.55
C ILE A 42 11.00 14.13 -3.28
N LEU A 43 12.28 14.44 -3.42
CA LEU A 43 13.14 14.80 -2.29
C LEU A 43 13.33 16.32 -2.23
N PRO A 44 13.26 16.94 -1.05
CA PRO A 44 13.62 18.33 -0.88
C PRO A 44 15.15 18.47 -0.97
N ILE A 45 15.64 18.97 -2.10
CA ILE A 45 17.08 19.23 -2.28
C ILE A 45 17.43 20.56 -1.62
N LEU A 46 18.32 20.52 -0.63
CA LEU A 46 18.86 21.72 -0.02
C LEU A 46 20.00 22.25 -0.89
N THR A 47 19.86 23.47 -1.41
CA THR A 47 20.92 24.19 -2.12
C THR A 47 21.75 25.01 -1.11
N LYS A 48 23.06 25.09 -1.36
CA LYS A 48 23.98 25.93 -0.56
C LYS A 48 23.75 27.42 -0.82
#